data_AF-A0A0L6ZB10-F1
#
_entry.id   AF-A0A0L6ZB10-F1
#
_cell.length_a   1.000
_cell.length_b   1.000
_cell.length_c   1.000
_cell.angle_alpha   90.00
_cell.angle_beta   90.00
_cell.angle_gamma   90.00
#
_symmetry.space_group_name_H-M   'P 1'
#
loop_
_entity.id
_entity.type
_entity.pdbx_description
1 polymer ?
#
loop_
_entity_poly.entity_id
_entity_poly.type
_entity_poly.pdbx_seq_one_letter_code
_entity_poly.pdbx_strand_id
1 'polypeptide(L)'
;MNYNKNSKDNKVDKDKTNLLDEKAKNQDDKNMIQCQKSDDKLSESIQDATDILTNINIIKDELCKLPLDPCEKEIYENNLFPMLNLLYYLSNVSVNLANSANTLTNSTIVFRKKSEIKDTINLVYDINKKCEKVYEVLEKRIDKFIY
;
A
#
# COMPACT_ATOMS: atom_id res chain seq x y z
N MET A 1 -20.41 97.76 60.60
CA MET A 1 -21.17 96.51 60.56
C MET A 1 -20.98 95.86 59.20
N ASN A 2 -20.80 94.54 59.21
CA ASN A 2 -20.35 93.61 58.17
C ASN A 2 -20.49 93.97 56.68
N TYR A 3 -19.38 93.74 55.97
CA TYR A 3 -19.30 93.37 54.57
C TYR A 3 -18.85 91.89 54.45
N ASN A 4 -19.43 91.20 53.46
CA ASN A 4 -18.80 90.20 52.58
C ASN A 4 -18.87 88.67 52.86
N LYS A 5 -18.98 87.94 51.73
CA LYS A 5 -18.37 86.64 51.33
C LYS A 5 -19.08 85.27 51.50
N ASN A 6 -19.21 84.59 50.33
CA ASN A 6 -18.83 83.19 49.97
C ASN A 6 -19.93 82.50 49.14
N SER A 7 -19.77 82.22 47.83
CA SER A 7 -18.86 81.28 47.15
C SER A 7 -18.92 79.84 47.67
N LYS A 8 -19.48 78.93 46.86
CA LYS A 8 -19.18 77.49 46.87
C LYS A 8 -19.07 76.99 45.43
N ASP A 9 -17.82 76.73 45.04
CA ASP A 9 -17.42 76.03 43.83
C ASP A 9 -17.88 74.57 43.85
N ASN A 10 -18.48 74.11 42.76
CA ASN A 10 -18.63 72.70 42.42
C ASN A 10 -17.50 72.29 41.48
N LYS A 11 -16.47 71.62 42.00
CA LYS A 11 -15.53 70.82 41.20
C LYS A 11 -15.85 69.34 41.42
N VAL A 12 -16.50 68.72 40.45
CA VAL A 12 -16.58 67.26 40.33
C VAL A 12 -15.69 66.86 39.15
N ASP A 13 -14.71 66.01 39.48
CA ASP A 13 -13.67 65.45 38.62
C ASP A 13 -14.21 64.90 37.29
N LYS A 14 -13.84 65.57 36.18
CA LYS A 14 -14.03 65.09 34.79
C LYS A 14 -12.94 64.10 34.34
N ASP A 15 -11.92 63.85 35.16
CA ASP A 15 -10.73 63.08 34.74
C ASP A 15 -10.82 61.56 34.98
N LYS A 16 -11.78 61.07 35.77
CA LYS A 16 -11.91 59.62 36.05
C LYS A 16 -12.72 58.84 35.00
N THR A 17 -13.59 59.52 34.24
CA THR A 17 -14.48 58.85 33.27
C THR A 17 -13.77 58.50 31.97
N ASN A 18 -12.81 59.31 31.51
CA ASN A 18 -12.06 59.03 30.26
C ASN A 18 -11.05 57.87 30.39
N LEU A 19 -10.54 57.60 31.60
CA LEU A 19 -9.56 56.53 31.85
C LEU A 19 -10.17 55.13 31.96
N LEU A 20 -11.49 55.02 32.19
CA LEU A 20 -12.21 53.76 32.27
C LEU A 20 -12.68 53.30 30.88
N ASP A 21 -13.15 54.22 30.04
CA ASP A 21 -13.61 53.94 28.67
C ASP A 21 -12.45 53.57 27.71
N GLU A 22 -11.26 54.15 27.87
CA GLU A 22 -10.07 53.74 27.10
C GLU A 22 -9.51 52.37 27.50
N LYS A 23 -9.69 51.96 28.76
CA LYS A 23 -9.25 50.63 29.22
C LYS A 23 -10.19 49.52 28.75
N ALA A 24 -11.50 49.77 28.69
CA ALA A 24 -12.48 48.82 28.18
C ALA A 24 -12.29 48.57 26.67
N LYS A 25 -12.11 49.63 25.86
CA LYS A 25 -11.85 49.49 24.41
C LYS A 25 -10.55 48.73 24.11
N ASN A 26 -9.47 49.04 24.84
CA ASN A 26 -8.19 48.34 24.66
C ASN A 26 -8.21 46.85 25.07
N GLN A 27 -9.18 46.43 25.89
CA GLN A 27 -9.31 45.06 26.37
C GLN A 27 -10.17 44.21 25.42
N ASP A 28 -11.20 44.82 24.81
CA ASP A 28 -12.00 44.20 23.74
C ASP A 28 -11.20 44.05 22.43
N ASP A 29 -10.41 45.06 22.05
CA ASP A 29 -9.54 44.98 20.88
C ASP A 29 -8.43 43.92 21.06
N LYS A 30 -7.87 43.77 22.27
CA LYS A 30 -6.90 42.71 22.59
C LYS A 30 -7.52 41.31 22.55
N ASN A 31 -8.75 41.15 23.03
CA ASN A 31 -9.46 39.87 22.97
C ASN A 31 -9.85 39.49 21.53
N MET A 32 -10.26 40.45 20.70
CA MET A 32 -10.59 40.20 19.29
C MET A 32 -9.36 39.78 18.48
N ILE A 33 -8.22 40.44 18.69
CA ILE A 33 -6.92 40.09 18.07
C ILE A 33 -6.42 38.72 18.57
N GLN A 34 -6.70 38.36 19.82
CA GLN A 34 -6.28 37.09 20.40
C GLN A 34 -7.15 35.90 19.93
N CYS A 35 -8.45 36.10 19.71
CA CYS A 35 -9.33 35.10 19.07
C CYS A 35 -8.98 34.89 17.58
N GLN A 36 -8.69 35.95 16.84
CA GLN A 36 -8.26 35.84 15.43
C GLN A 36 -6.93 35.10 15.28
N LYS A 37 -5.95 35.36 16.16
CA LYS A 37 -4.68 34.61 16.19
C LYS A 37 -4.84 33.13 16.55
N SER A 38 -5.81 32.77 17.40
CA SER A 38 -6.07 31.37 17.74
C SER A 38 -6.78 30.63 16.61
N ASP A 39 -7.67 31.31 15.88
CA ASP A 39 -8.38 30.75 14.73
C ASP A 39 -7.44 30.54 13.54
N ASP A 40 -6.54 31.49 13.29
CA ASP A 40 -5.49 31.37 12.26
C ASP A 40 -4.54 30.20 12.57
N LYS A 41 -4.14 30.05 13.83
CA LYS A 41 -3.24 28.97 14.27
C LYS A 41 -3.91 27.59 14.23
N LEU A 42 -5.21 27.52 14.53
CA LEU A 42 -6.00 26.29 14.42
C LEU A 42 -6.16 25.89 12.95
N SER A 43 -6.46 26.86 12.08
CA SER A 43 -6.56 26.66 10.63
C SER A 43 -5.24 26.16 10.04
N GLU A 44 -4.12 26.78 10.44
CA GLU A 44 -2.76 26.35 10.06
C GLU A 44 -2.48 24.91 10.52
N SER A 45 -2.83 24.55 11.76
CA SER A 45 -2.66 23.19 12.28
C SER A 45 -3.52 22.14 11.54
N ILE A 46 -4.72 22.52 11.10
CA ILE A 46 -5.61 21.66 10.30
C ILE A 46 -5.05 21.48 8.89
N GLN A 47 -4.49 22.54 8.31
CA GLN A 47 -3.83 22.48 7.02
C GLN A 47 -2.59 21.56 7.08
N ASP A 48 -1.75 21.72 8.10
CA ASP A 48 -0.60 20.86 8.35
C ASP A 48 -1.00 19.38 8.48
N ALA A 49 -2.06 19.10 9.25
CA ALA A 49 -2.57 17.73 9.41
C ALA A 49 -3.09 17.15 8.08
N THR A 50 -3.73 17.98 7.25
CA THR A 50 -4.24 17.59 5.93
C THR A 50 -3.09 17.29 4.97
N ASP A 51 -2.04 18.09 5.00
CA ASP A 51 -0.84 17.89 4.19
C ASP A 51 -0.11 16.62 4.60
N ILE A 52 0.01 16.36 5.91
CA ILE A 52 0.57 15.10 6.45
C ILE A 52 -0.26 13.89 5.98
N LEU A 53 -1.60 13.95 6.09
CA LEU A 53 -2.48 12.86 5.64
C LEU A 53 -2.36 12.60 4.14
N THR A 54 -2.25 13.67 3.35
CA THR A 54 -2.07 13.57 1.90
C THR A 54 -0.73 12.90 1.58
N ASN A 55 0.34 13.31 2.26
CA ASN A 55 1.66 12.70 2.12
C ASN A 55 1.66 11.22 2.54
N ILE A 56 0.98 10.86 3.62
CA ILE A 56 0.83 9.47 4.06
C ILE A 56 0.11 8.64 2.99
N ASN A 57 -0.95 9.17 2.39
CA ASN A 57 -1.68 8.47 1.33
C ASN A 57 -0.82 8.31 0.06
N ILE A 58 -0.05 9.32 -0.32
CA ILE A 58 0.90 9.21 -1.43
C ILE A 58 1.95 8.13 -1.13
N ILE A 59 2.54 8.13 0.07
CA ILE A 59 3.52 7.11 0.48
C ILE A 59 2.89 5.72 0.43
N LYS A 60 1.67 5.56 0.95
CA LYS A 60 0.92 4.31 0.89
C LYS A 60 0.70 3.86 -0.56
N ASP A 61 0.29 4.76 -1.44
CA ASP A 61 0.03 4.43 -2.85
C ASP A 61 1.33 4.07 -3.59
N GLU A 62 2.45 4.72 -3.29
CA GLU A 62 3.77 4.36 -3.83
C GLU A 62 4.28 3.03 -3.26
N LEU A 63 4.07 2.76 -1.97
CA LEU A 63 4.37 1.46 -1.35
C LEU A 63 3.56 0.32 -1.99
N CYS A 64 2.30 0.57 -2.34
CA CYS A 64 1.45 -0.40 -3.05
C CYS A 64 1.93 -0.67 -4.49
N LYS A 65 2.67 0.26 -5.10
CA LYS A 65 3.25 0.09 -6.46
C LYS A 65 4.60 -0.60 -6.44
N LEU A 66 5.28 -0.64 -5.29
CA LEU A 66 6.52 -1.39 -5.17
C LEU A 66 6.21 -2.89 -5.30
N PRO A 67 7.00 -3.66 -6.07
CA PRO A 67 6.96 -5.11 -5.97
C PRO A 67 7.36 -5.44 -4.54
N LEU A 68 6.38 -5.87 -3.74
CA LEU A 68 6.57 -6.32 -2.38
C LEU A 68 7.68 -7.38 -2.43
N ASP A 69 8.79 -7.03 -1.80
CA ASP A 69 10.10 -7.67 -1.78
C ASP A 69 10.76 -7.99 -3.15
N PRO A 70 11.74 -7.16 -3.58
CA PRO A 70 12.62 -7.46 -4.72
C PRO A 70 13.30 -8.82 -4.62
N CYS A 71 13.61 -9.30 -3.41
CA CYS A 71 14.23 -10.60 -3.19
C CYS A 71 13.25 -11.73 -3.47
N GLU A 72 12.00 -11.62 -3.01
CA GLU A 72 10.96 -12.60 -3.31
C GLU A 72 10.67 -12.67 -4.81
N LYS A 73 10.59 -11.52 -5.47
CA LYS A 73 10.44 -11.44 -6.93
C LYS A 73 11.60 -12.13 -7.65
N GLU A 74 12.83 -11.86 -7.23
CA GLU A 74 14.02 -12.46 -7.85
C GLU A 74 14.07 -13.98 -7.63
N ILE A 75 13.68 -14.47 -6.45
CA ILE A 75 13.56 -15.91 -6.18
C ILE A 75 12.46 -16.53 -7.05
N TYR A 76 11.30 -15.89 -7.15
CA TYR A 76 10.21 -16.40 -7.98
C TYR A 76 10.63 -16.47 -9.46
N GLU A 77 11.13 -15.37 -10.03
CA GLU A 77 11.48 -15.26 -11.45
C GLU A 77 12.65 -16.16 -11.83
N ASN A 78 13.66 -16.30 -10.97
CA ASN A 78 14.87 -17.05 -11.30
C ASN A 78 14.85 -18.51 -10.84
N ASN A 79 14.13 -18.85 -9.77
CA ASN A 79 14.18 -20.19 -9.18
C ASN A 79 12.89 -20.99 -9.29
N LEU A 80 11.72 -20.36 -9.14
CA LEU A 80 10.42 -21.07 -9.15
C LEU A 80 9.84 -21.13 -10.57
N PHE A 81 9.78 -20.00 -11.26
CA PHE A 81 9.16 -19.88 -12.58
C PHE A 81 9.80 -20.80 -13.64
N PRO A 82 11.15 -20.92 -13.75
CA PRO A 82 11.75 -21.83 -14.73
C PRO A 82 11.46 -23.30 -14.44
N MET A 83 11.43 -23.68 -13.16
CA MET A 83 11.10 -25.06 -12.75
C MET A 83 9.64 -25.40 -13.00
N LEU A 84 8.73 -24.47 -12.72
CA LEU A 84 7.31 -24.61 -13.02
C LEU A 84 7.07 -24.75 -14.52
N ASN A 85 7.73 -23.91 -15.34
CA ASN A 85 7.66 -24.02 -16.79
C ASN A 85 8.23 -25.35 -17.30
N LEU A 86 9.36 -25.79 -16.77
CA LEU A 86 9.94 -27.08 -17.14
C LEU A 86 8.97 -28.23 -16.84
N LEU A 87 8.36 -28.25 -15.65
CA LEU A 87 7.36 -29.24 -15.27
C LEU A 87 6.15 -29.20 -16.21
N TYR A 88 5.66 -28.01 -16.54
CA TYR A 88 4.55 -27.80 -17.47
C TYR A 88 4.88 -28.36 -18.86
N TYR A 89 6.04 -28.05 -19.42
CA TYR A 89 6.44 -28.55 -20.74
C TYR A 89 6.63 -30.07 -20.75
N LEU A 90 7.28 -30.65 -19.74
CA LEU A 90 7.46 -32.10 -19.65
C LEU A 90 6.11 -32.82 -19.55
N SER A 91 5.19 -32.29 -18.75
CA SER A 91 3.84 -32.84 -18.60
C SER A 91 3.06 -32.79 -19.91
N ASN A 92 3.12 -31.67 -20.63
CA ASN A 92 2.49 -31.54 -21.94
C ASN A 92 3.07 -32.50 -22.98
N VAL A 93 4.41 -32.63 -23.03
CA VAL A 93 5.07 -33.58 -23.93
C VAL A 93 4.63 -35.01 -23.61
N SER A 94 4.60 -35.38 -22.33
CA SER A 94 4.14 -36.71 -21.88
C SER A 94 2.72 -37.01 -22.34
N VAL A 95 1.78 -36.07 -22.12
CA VAL A 95 0.39 -36.19 -22.54
C VAL A 95 0.27 -36.33 -24.06
N ASN A 96 0.98 -35.50 -24.82
CA ASN A 96 0.96 -35.55 -26.27
C ASN A 96 1.48 -36.89 -26.81
N LEU A 97 2.60 -37.38 -26.28
CA LEU A 97 3.16 -38.68 -26.64
C LEU A 97 2.21 -39.84 -26.29
N ALA A 98 1.60 -39.81 -25.11
CA ALA A 98 0.63 -40.81 -24.68
C ALA A 98 -0.59 -40.83 -25.61
N ASN A 99 -1.13 -39.66 -25.97
CA ASN A 99 -2.26 -39.54 -26.89
C ASN A 99 -1.92 -40.04 -28.29
N SER A 100 -0.73 -39.69 -28.80
CA SER A 100 -0.26 -40.18 -30.10
C SER A 100 -0.07 -41.69 -30.10
N ALA A 101 0.58 -42.25 -29.07
CA ALA A 101 0.78 -43.69 -28.93
C ALA A 101 -0.56 -44.44 -28.83
N ASN A 102 -1.53 -43.92 -28.07
CA ASN A 102 -2.87 -44.49 -27.97
C ASN A 102 -3.61 -44.46 -29.31
N THR A 103 -3.55 -43.34 -30.04
CA THR A 103 -4.15 -43.21 -31.36
C THR A 103 -3.57 -44.22 -32.34
N LEU A 104 -2.24 -44.37 -32.37
CA LEU A 104 -1.55 -45.32 -33.26
C LEU A 104 -1.84 -46.77 -32.87
N THR A 105 -1.92 -47.07 -31.57
CA THR A 105 -2.25 -48.41 -31.06
C THR A 105 -3.66 -48.85 -31.47
N ASN A 106 -4.60 -47.91 -31.55
CA ASN A 106 -5.99 -48.21 -31.91
C ASN A 106 -6.26 -48.13 -33.43
N SER A 107 -5.31 -47.64 -34.22
CA SER A 107 -5.42 -47.58 -35.68
C SER A 107 -5.54 -48.98 -36.29
N THR A 108 -6.39 -49.12 -37.31
CA THR A 108 -6.51 -50.34 -38.12
C THR A 108 -5.40 -50.45 -39.19
N ILE A 109 -4.67 -49.38 -39.44
CA ILE A 109 -3.61 -49.29 -40.45
C ILE A 109 -2.25 -49.63 -39.84
N VAL A 110 -2.02 -49.25 -38.58
CA VAL A 110 -0.74 -49.45 -37.89
C VAL A 110 -0.77 -50.74 -37.08
N PHE A 111 0.26 -51.57 -37.23
CA PHE A 111 0.36 -52.80 -36.45
C PHE A 111 0.57 -52.49 -34.97
N ARG A 112 -0.38 -52.91 -34.11
CA ARG A 112 -0.45 -52.55 -32.68
C ARG A 112 0.81 -52.88 -31.87
N LYS A 113 1.63 -53.83 -32.32
CA LYS A 113 2.87 -54.26 -31.64
C LYS A 113 4.14 -53.68 -32.26
N LYS A 114 4.05 -52.55 -32.98
CA LYS A 114 5.24 -51.86 -33.45
C LYS A 114 6.13 -51.46 -32.26
N SER A 115 7.42 -51.76 -32.36
CA SER A 115 8.39 -51.48 -31.29
C SER A 115 8.42 -50.00 -30.94
N GLU A 116 8.26 -49.12 -31.93
CA GLU A 116 8.28 -47.67 -31.78
C GLU A 116 7.14 -47.15 -30.90
N ILE A 117 5.95 -47.78 -30.96
CA ILE A 117 4.82 -47.45 -30.08
C ILE A 117 5.15 -47.84 -28.64
N LYS A 118 5.73 -49.03 -28.45
CA LYS A 118 6.16 -49.50 -27.13
C LYS A 118 7.25 -48.61 -26.55
N ASP A 119 8.22 -48.20 -27.36
CA ASP A 119 9.30 -47.30 -26.95
C ASP A 119 8.75 -45.93 -26.55
N THR A 120 7.75 -45.43 -27.27
CA THR A 120 7.06 -44.18 -26.93
C THR A 120 6.33 -44.29 -25.58
N ILE A 121 5.65 -45.41 -25.32
CA ILE A 121 4.99 -45.65 -24.03
C ILE A 121 6.02 -45.70 -22.88
N ASN A 122 7.17 -46.36 -23.09
CA ASN A 122 8.24 -46.37 -22.10
C ASN A 122 8.79 -44.96 -21.85
N LEU A 123 8.98 -44.17 -22.91
CA LEU A 123 9.42 -42.79 -22.80
C LEU A 123 8.44 -41.92 -22.00
N VAL A 124 7.13 -42.14 -22.13
CA VAL A 124 6.10 -41.46 -21.32
C VAL A 124 6.32 -41.75 -19.82
N TYR A 125 6.59 -43.01 -19.45
CA TYR A 125 6.90 -43.35 -18.05
C TYR A 125 8.19 -42.67 -17.57
N ASP A 126 9.23 -42.62 -18.39
CA ASP A 126 10.48 -41.96 -18.05
C ASP A 126 10.30 -40.44 -17.86
N ILE A 127 9.47 -39.80 -18.70
CA ILE A 127 9.14 -38.38 -18.57
C ILE A 127 8.33 -38.14 -17.29
N ASN A 128 7.33 -38.97 -16.99
CA ASN A 128 6.54 -38.83 -15.77
C ASN A 128 7.40 -38.95 -14.52
N LYS A 129 8.35 -39.90 -14.50
CA LYS A 129 9.34 -40.01 -13.41
C LYS A 129 10.24 -38.77 -13.28
N LYS A 130 10.54 -38.09 -14.40
CA LYS A 130 11.25 -36.80 -14.36
C LYS A 130 10.35 -35.69 -13.84
N CYS A 131 9.06 -35.66 -14.21
CA CYS A 131 8.09 -34.71 -13.66
C CYS A 131 7.99 -34.83 -12.15
N GLU A 132 7.90 -36.05 -11.60
CA GLU A 132 7.89 -36.29 -10.15
C GLU A 132 9.11 -35.66 -9.46
N LYS A 133 10.31 -35.91 -9.99
CA LYS A 133 11.55 -35.32 -9.45
C LYS A 133 11.56 -33.80 -9.48
N VAL A 134 11.06 -33.20 -10.57
CA VAL A 134 10.98 -31.74 -10.69
C VAL A 134 9.95 -31.19 -9.71
N TYR A 135 8.81 -31.86 -9.57
CA TYR A 135 7.75 -31.50 -8.62
C TYR A 135 8.23 -31.55 -7.18
N GLU A 136 8.89 -32.62 -6.74
CA GLU A 136 9.44 -32.74 -5.37
C GLU A 136 10.43 -31.60 -5.03
N VAL A 137 11.26 -31.19 -6.00
CA VAL A 137 12.19 -30.08 -5.80
C VAL A 137 11.46 -28.75 -5.75
N LEU A 138 10.45 -28.56 -6.61
CA LEU A 138 9.64 -27.35 -6.67
C LEU A 138 8.82 -27.17 -5.39
N GLU A 139 8.16 -28.23 -4.91
CA GLU A 139 7.41 -28.27 -3.65
C GLU A 139 8.28 -27.81 -2.48
N LYS A 140 9.46 -28.42 -2.29
CA LYS A 140 10.41 -28.03 -1.24
C LYS A 140 10.88 -26.57 -1.32
N ARG A 141 10.91 -25.98 -2.52
CA ARG A 141 11.29 -24.57 -2.71
C ARG A 141 10.13 -23.63 -2.42
N ILE A 142 8.92 -24.01 -2.81
CA ILE A 142 7.70 -23.27 -2.52
C ILE A 142 7.43 -23.27 -1.02
N ASP A 143 7.60 -24.40 -0.34
CA ASP A 143 7.42 -24.50 1.12
C ASP A 143 8.36 -23.56 1.89
N LYS A 144 9.60 -23.40 1.41
CA LYS A 144 10.59 -22.45 1.96
C LYS A 144 10.31 -20.98 1.62
N PHE A 145 9.42 -20.74 0.67
CA PHE A 145 9.05 -19.40 0.23
C PHE A 145 7.77 -18.92 0.93
N ILE A 146 6.86 -19.84 1.24
CA ILE A 146 5.57 -19.55 1.88
C ILE A 146 5.69 -19.48 3.43
N TYR A 147 6.74 -20.04 4.03
CA TYR A 147 7.04 -20.02 5.47
C TYR A 147 8.40 -19.39 5.76
#